data_AF-A0A6J1UBB7-F1
#
_entry.id   AF-A0A6J1UBB7-F1
#
_cell.length_a   1.000
_cell.length_b   1.000
_cell.length_c   1.000
_cell.angle_alpha   90.00
_cell.angle_beta   90.00
_cell.angle_gamma   90.00
#
_symmetry.space_group_name_H-M   'P 1'
#
loop_
_entity.id
_entity.type
_entity.pdbx_description
1 polymer ?
#
loop_
_entity_poly.entity_id
_entity_poly.type
_entity_poly.pdbx_seq_one_letter_code
_entity_poly.pdbx_strand_id
1 'polypeptide(L)'
;MSALALEELSAIAAIYCGREECEVLEVSETNGISFRIQTSVKGSSGTDILLKLLFHLPLSYPSSLPNISLHSEQLTRTQCLAVRARLLEAAASRLSQPMVHELILWIGQNFQSIIKEAEIPACDRQSTLSVKIPEDNDIWTVLLHLDHMRAKGKYIKMVEKWCRDLDLAGRLMFMGKMILILLQGDKQNIKEYLILQKTSKVDVDSSGKKCKEKMMSVLFETKVQAEHRRFQAFEVKDYSTLDELQHEFEAAGLAKLFSEFVSVQLK
;
A
#
# COMPACT_ATOMS: atom_id res chain seq x y z
N MET A 1 25.13 -1.21 0.03
CA MET A 1 24.55 0.08 -0.39
C MET A 1 24.91 0.32 -1.86
N SER A 2 23.98 0.77 -2.70
CA SER A 2 24.25 1.00 -4.12
C SER A 2 25.01 2.33 -4.31
N ALA A 3 26.14 2.30 -5.05
CA ALA A 3 26.91 3.51 -5.37
C ALA A 3 26.07 4.56 -6.11
N LEU A 4 25.16 4.11 -6.98
CA LEU A 4 24.24 4.96 -7.73
C LEU A 4 23.29 5.76 -6.83
N ALA A 5 22.87 5.19 -5.70
CA ALA A 5 21.97 5.84 -4.75
C ALA A 5 22.67 6.99 -4.00
N LEU A 6 23.95 6.81 -3.67
CA LEU A 6 24.78 7.82 -3.03
C LEU A 6 25.12 8.96 -4.00
N GLU A 7 25.46 8.64 -5.25
CA GLU A 7 25.70 9.64 -6.29
C GLU A 7 24.45 10.47 -6.56
N GLU A 8 23.28 9.83 -6.68
CA GLU A 8 22.01 10.52 -6.85
C GLU A 8 21.70 11.44 -5.66
N LEU A 9 21.87 10.95 -4.42
CA LEU A 9 21.68 11.79 -3.24
C LEU A 9 22.60 13.00 -3.26
N SER A 10 23.88 12.82 -3.60
CA SER A 10 24.84 13.92 -3.67
C SER A 10 24.46 14.95 -4.73
N ALA A 11 23.98 14.50 -5.89
CA ALA A 11 23.52 15.38 -6.95
C ALA A 11 22.26 16.16 -6.51
N ILE A 12 21.31 15.49 -5.87
CA ILE A 12 20.09 16.10 -5.32
C ILE A 12 20.44 17.15 -4.26
N ALA A 13 21.32 16.83 -3.32
CA ALA A 13 21.74 17.78 -2.29
C ALA A 13 22.43 19.02 -2.87
N ALA A 14 23.11 18.89 -4.02
CA ALA A 14 23.69 20.02 -4.73
C ALA A 14 22.65 20.87 -5.46
N ILE A 15 21.58 20.25 -5.99
CA ILE A 15 20.49 20.96 -6.68
C ILE A 15 19.60 21.70 -5.66
N TYR A 16 19.28 21.06 -4.54
CA TYR A 16 18.41 21.58 -3.48
C TYR A 16 19.26 22.05 -2.29
N CYS A 17 20.14 23.02 -2.54
CA CYS A 17 21.12 23.51 -1.57
C CYS A 17 20.58 24.63 -0.64
N GLY A 18 19.32 25.03 -0.79
CA GLY A 18 18.70 26.03 0.07
C GLY A 18 18.45 25.51 1.50
N ARG A 19 18.22 26.44 2.43
CA ARG A 19 17.88 26.08 3.82
C ARG A 19 16.58 25.28 3.85
N GLU A 20 16.64 24.10 4.47
CA GLU A 20 15.53 23.15 4.61
C GLU A 20 15.02 22.52 3.30
N GLU A 21 15.68 22.76 2.16
CA GLU A 21 15.27 22.18 0.86
C GLU A 21 15.65 20.71 0.73
N CYS A 22 16.81 20.30 1.24
CA CYS A 22 17.23 18.90 1.31
C CYS A 22 17.86 18.60 2.67
N GLU A 23 17.27 17.65 3.41
CA GLU A 23 17.74 17.21 4.72
C GLU A 23 17.93 15.69 4.71
N VAL A 24 19.18 15.26 4.89
CA VAL A 24 19.51 13.84 5.00
C VAL A 24 19.23 13.38 6.43
N LEU A 25 18.33 12.42 6.58
CA LEU A 25 17.87 11.93 7.88
C LEU A 25 18.70 10.74 8.35
N GLU A 26 18.98 9.81 7.45
CA GLU A 26 19.74 8.59 7.75
C GLU A 26 20.49 8.13 6.51
N VAL A 27 21.76 7.75 6.68
CA VAL A 27 22.54 7.03 5.68
C VAL A 27 23.11 5.81 6.38
N SER A 28 22.60 4.63 6.05
CA SER A 28 22.96 3.38 6.71
C SER A 28 23.23 2.28 5.70
N GLU A 29 24.34 1.57 5.88
CA GLU A 29 24.70 0.43 5.04
C GLU A 29 23.73 -0.75 5.19
N THR A 30 22.98 -0.81 6.31
CA THR A 30 22.01 -1.88 6.59
C THR A 30 20.57 -1.46 6.30
N ASN A 31 20.22 -0.18 6.53
CA ASN A 31 18.84 0.29 6.42
C ASN A 31 18.57 1.08 5.14
N GLY A 32 19.60 1.45 4.38
CA GLY A 32 19.47 2.30 3.19
C GLY A 32 19.59 3.79 3.50
N ILE A 33 19.01 4.62 2.63
CA ILE A 33 19.17 6.07 2.66
C ILE A 33 17.81 6.73 2.84
N SER A 34 17.66 7.56 3.88
CA SER A 34 16.45 8.34 4.14
C SER A 34 16.76 9.83 4.09
N PHE A 35 16.01 10.59 3.30
CA PHE A 35 16.16 12.03 3.20
C PHE A 35 14.82 12.70 2.90
N ARG A 36 14.73 13.98 3.25
CA ARG A 36 13.57 14.82 3.04
C ARG A 36 13.92 15.93 2.07
N ILE A 37 13.02 16.18 1.14
CA ILE A 37 13.08 17.29 0.20
C ILE A 37 11.86 18.16 0.38
N GLN A 38 12.09 19.46 0.47
CA GLN A 38 11.04 20.46 0.48
C GLN A 38 11.05 21.20 -0.86
N THR A 39 9.94 21.14 -1.59
CA THR A 39 9.78 21.81 -2.88
C THR A 39 8.46 22.56 -2.93
N SER A 40 8.44 23.69 -3.62
CA SER A 40 7.19 24.38 -3.98
C SER A 40 6.69 23.91 -5.33
N VAL A 41 5.38 23.78 -5.46
CA VAL A 41 4.70 23.51 -6.74
C VAL A 41 3.59 24.54 -6.93
N LYS A 42 3.33 24.94 -8.18
CA LYS A 42 2.28 25.92 -8.45
C LYS A 42 0.92 25.29 -8.17
N GLY A 43 0.11 25.94 -7.34
CA GLY A 43 -1.29 25.60 -7.05
C GLY A 43 -2.28 26.08 -8.14
N SER A 44 -3.53 25.63 -8.04
CA SER A 44 -4.58 25.92 -9.04
C SER A 44 -4.97 27.41 -9.07
N SER A 45 -4.78 28.09 -7.95
CA SER A 45 -4.93 29.54 -7.76
C SER A 45 -3.67 30.36 -8.09
N GLY A 46 -2.61 29.74 -8.61
CA GLY A 46 -1.33 30.42 -8.87
C GLY A 46 -0.48 30.69 -7.63
N THR A 47 -0.95 30.27 -6.45
CA THR A 47 -0.19 30.30 -5.19
C THR A 47 0.71 29.07 -5.10
N ASP A 48 1.95 29.27 -4.65
CA ASP A 48 2.87 28.16 -4.44
C ASP A 48 2.43 27.30 -3.25
N ILE A 49 2.39 25.99 -3.48
CA ILE A 49 2.06 24.96 -2.51
C ILE A 49 3.35 24.27 -2.06
N LEU A 50 3.57 24.24 -0.75
CA LEU A 50 4.75 23.61 -0.16
C LEU A 50 4.54 22.11 0.00
N LEU A 51 5.42 21.31 -0.59
CA LEU A 51 5.46 19.86 -0.47
C LEU A 51 6.71 19.43 0.29
N LYS A 52 6.50 18.63 1.33
CA LYS A 52 7.55 17.92 2.06
C LYS A 52 7.52 16.46 1.62
N LEU A 53 8.48 16.09 0.78
CA LEU A 53 8.67 14.75 0.22
C LEU A 53 9.73 14.03 1.05
N LEU A 54 9.40 12.87 1.61
CA LEU A 54 10.35 12.02 2.31
C LEU A 54 10.59 10.78 1.46
N PHE A 55 11.85 10.58 1.09
CA PHE A 55 12.32 9.44 0.31
C PHE A 55 13.10 8.50 1.21
N HIS A 56 12.80 7.22 1.10
CA HIS A 56 13.59 6.15 1.67
C HIS A 56 14.00 5.18 0.57
N LEU A 57 15.31 5.09 0.32
CA LEU A 57 15.92 4.24 -0.69
C LEU A 57 16.38 2.94 -0.02
N PRO A 58 15.73 1.80 -0.31
CA PRO A 58 16.19 0.51 0.22
C PRO A 58 17.52 0.09 -0.41
N LEU A 59 18.19 -0.91 0.16
CA LEU A 59 19.48 -1.41 -0.33
C LEU A 59 19.45 -1.91 -1.79
N SER A 60 18.29 -2.37 -2.24
CA SER A 60 18.03 -2.85 -3.60
C SER A 60 17.74 -1.72 -4.61
N TYR A 61 17.71 -0.47 -4.18
CA TYR A 61 17.57 0.68 -5.09
C TYR A 61 18.80 0.82 -6.01
N PRO A 62 18.63 1.08 -7.33
CA PRO A 62 17.41 1.46 -8.05
C PRO A 62 16.60 0.29 -8.66
N SER A 63 16.96 -0.96 -8.37
CA SER A 63 16.21 -2.14 -8.86
C SER A 63 14.86 -2.32 -8.16
N SER A 64 14.66 -1.71 -6.99
CA SER A 64 13.38 -1.61 -6.28
C SER A 64 12.94 -0.16 -6.13
N LEU A 65 11.64 0.05 -5.95
CA LEU A 65 11.06 1.38 -5.78
C LEU A 65 11.51 2.06 -4.47
N PRO A 66 11.67 3.39 -4.48
CA PRO A 66 11.83 4.16 -3.26
C PRO A 66 10.49 4.21 -2.49
N ASN A 67 10.54 4.20 -1.16
CA ASN A 67 9.37 4.51 -0.36
C ASN A 67 9.23 6.01 -0.24
N ILE A 68 8.13 6.54 -0.78
CA ILE A 68 7.84 7.98 -0.85
C ILE A 68 6.72 8.28 0.14
N SER A 69 6.95 9.23 1.05
CA SER A 69 5.92 9.82 1.90
C SER A 69 5.76 11.29 1.55
N LEU A 70 4.52 11.77 1.46
CA LEU A 70 4.20 13.13 1.06
C LEU A 70 3.39 13.81 2.16
N HIS A 71 3.84 14.99 2.56
CA HIS A 71 3.16 15.85 3.51
C HIS A 71 3.05 17.27 2.97
N SER A 72 1.89 17.88 3.13
CA SER A 72 1.64 19.29 2.81
C SER A 72 0.54 19.80 3.73
N GLU A 73 0.70 21.01 4.24
CA GLU A 73 -0.29 21.67 5.10
C GLU A 73 -1.46 22.23 4.28
N GLN A 74 -1.24 22.48 2.99
CA GLN A 74 -2.22 23.08 2.08
C GLN A 74 -3.04 22.05 1.29
N LEU A 75 -2.65 20.77 1.36
CA LEU A 75 -3.36 19.68 0.68
C LEU A 75 -4.21 18.86 1.64
N THR A 76 -5.36 18.42 1.15
CA THR A 76 -6.17 17.43 1.85
C THR A 76 -5.47 16.08 1.87
N ARG A 77 -5.81 15.23 2.85
CA ARG A 77 -5.28 13.87 2.95
C ARG A 77 -5.52 13.06 1.67
N THR A 78 -6.66 13.24 1.01
CA THR A 78 -7.02 12.56 -0.24
C THR A 78 -6.13 13.01 -1.41
N GLN A 79 -5.91 14.33 -1.55
CA GLN A 79 -5.00 14.88 -2.55
C GLN A 79 -3.56 14.40 -2.33
N CYS A 80 -3.08 14.38 -1.08
CA CYS A 80 -1.75 13.84 -0.75
C CYS A 80 -1.60 12.36 -1.18
N LEU A 81 -2.64 11.55 -0.96
CA LEU A 81 -2.64 10.14 -1.38
C LEU A 81 -2.69 9.98 -2.90
N ALA A 82 -3.46 10.80 -3.61
CA ALA A 82 -3.52 10.80 -5.06
C ALA A 82 -2.16 11.15 -5.68
N VAL A 83 -1.52 12.20 -5.18
CA VAL A 83 -0.19 12.63 -5.61
C VAL A 83 0.86 11.55 -5.32
N ARG A 84 0.83 10.93 -4.14
CA ARG A 84 1.72 9.81 -3.79
C ARG A 84 1.54 8.63 -4.74
N ALA A 85 0.30 8.23 -5.05
CA ALA A 85 0.03 7.11 -5.94
C ALA A 85 0.60 7.35 -7.34
N ARG A 86 0.37 8.55 -7.88
CA ARG A 86 0.88 8.97 -9.19
C ARG A 86 2.41 9.04 -9.26
N LEU A 87 3.05 9.48 -8.17
CA LEU A 87 4.52 9.43 -8.04
C LEU A 87 5.06 7.99 -8.08
N LEU A 88 4.39 7.05 -7.40
CA LEU A 88 4.80 5.64 -7.42
C LEU A 88 4.58 4.99 -8.79
N GLU A 89 3.52 5.34 -9.50
CA GLU A 89 3.30 4.91 -10.90
C GLU A 89 4.42 5.44 -11.81
N ALA A 90 4.76 6.72 -11.69
CA ALA A 90 5.87 7.30 -12.43
C ALA A 90 7.22 6.61 -12.09
N ALA A 91 7.43 6.23 -10.83
CA ALA A 91 8.63 5.52 -10.38
C ALA A 91 8.71 4.10 -10.97
N ALA A 92 7.59 3.39 -11.06
CA ALA A 92 7.52 2.05 -11.64
C ALA A 92 7.95 2.01 -13.11
N SER A 93 7.69 3.09 -13.86
CA SER A 93 8.14 3.22 -15.26
C SER A 93 9.66 3.42 -15.42
N ARG A 94 10.40 3.61 -14.31
CA ARG A 94 11.81 4.00 -14.28
C ARG A 94 12.70 3.07 -13.48
N LEU A 95 12.27 1.82 -13.26
CA LEU A 95 13.07 0.83 -12.54
C LEU A 95 14.46 0.64 -13.16
N SER A 96 15.43 0.32 -12.30
CA SER A 96 16.85 0.13 -12.64
C SER A 96 17.63 1.41 -12.97
N GLN A 97 17.04 2.59 -12.80
CA GLN A 97 17.72 3.88 -12.91
C GLN A 97 17.46 4.77 -11.68
N PRO A 98 18.43 5.62 -11.29
CA PRO A 98 18.16 6.72 -10.37
C PRO A 98 16.98 7.55 -10.88
N MET A 99 15.98 7.78 -10.03
CA MET A 99 14.68 8.30 -10.43
C MET A 99 14.14 9.39 -9.51
N VAL A 100 14.77 9.65 -8.36
CA VAL A 100 14.26 10.59 -7.36
C VAL A 100 14.21 12.00 -7.92
N HIS A 101 15.28 12.46 -8.58
CA HIS A 101 15.29 13.82 -9.15
C HIS A 101 14.20 14.00 -10.21
N GLU A 102 14.09 13.02 -11.11
CA GLU A 102 13.06 12.98 -12.16
C GLU A 102 11.64 12.98 -11.57
N LEU A 103 11.40 12.26 -10.47
CA LEU A 103 10.11 12.26 -9.78
C LEU A 103 9.74 13.63 -9.22
N ILE A 104 10.72 14.40 -8.73
CA ILE A 104 10.48 15.76 -8.21
C ILE A 104 10.16 16.73 -9.35
N LEU A 105 10.83 16.61 -10.50
CA LEU A 105 10.49 17.40 -11.69
C LEU A 105 9.10 17.02 -12.21
N TRP A 106 8.81 15.71 -12.25
CA TRP A 106 7.55 15.17 -12.75
C TRP A 106 6.35 15.67 -11.92
N ILE A 107 6.44 15.66 -10.59
CA ILE A 107 5.38 16.22 -9.76
C ILE A 107 5.21 17.71 -10.03
N GLY A 108 6.28 18.50 -10.17
CA GLY A 108 6.18 19.93 -10.49
C GLY A 108 5.38 20.21 -11.77
N GLN A 109 5.48 19.32 -12.78
CA GLN A 109 4.76 19.45 -14.05
C GLN A 109 3.32 18.90 -14.00
N ASN A 110 3.09 17.81 -13.28
CA ASN A 110 1.82 17.07 -13.29
C ASN A 110 0.92 17.35 -12.08
N PHE A 111 1.38 18.16 -11.12
CA PHE A 111 0.66 18.42 -9.88
C PHE A 111 -0.76 18.94 -10.12
N GLN A 112 -0.92 19.90 -11.03
CA GLN A 112 -2.20 20.53 -11.31
C GLN A 112 -3.25 19.57 -11.86
N SER A 113 -2.88 18.69 -12.78
CA SER A 113 -3.78 17.67 -13.31
C SER A 113 -4.21 16.69 -12.22
N ILE A 114 -3.30 16.30 -11.34
CA ILE A 114 -3.58 15.34 -10.27
C ILE A 114 -4.56 15.93 -9.25
N ILE A 115 -4.37 17.20 -8.86
CA ILE A 115 -5.24 17.87 -7.90
C ILE A 115 -6.65 18.06 -8.49
N LYS A 116 -6.77 18.49 -9.75
CA LYS A 116 -8.06 18.63 -10.44
C LYS A 116 -8.80 17.29 -10.54
N GLU A 117 -8.09 16.21 -10.81
CA GLU A 117 -8.69 14.86 -10.84
C GLU A 117 -9.13 14.39 -9.44
N ALA A 118 -8.41 14.78 -8.40
CA ALA A 118 -8.75 14.44 -7.01
C ALA A 118 -9.93 15.26 -6.45
N GLU A 119 -10.24 16.41 -7.03
CA GLU A 119 -11.37 17.27 -6.66
C GLU A 119 -12.70 16.86 -7.29
N ILE A 120 -12.67 16.09 -8.39
CA ILE A 120 -13.89 15.59 -9.03
C ILE A 120 -14.47 14.45 -8.15
N PRO A 121 -15.65 14.62 -7.54
CA PRO A 121 -16.32 13.53 -6.84
C PRO A 121 -16.62 12.40 -7.84
N ALA A 122 -16.56 11.15 -7.39
CA ALA A 122 -16.74 9.94 -8.21
C ALA A 122 -18.16 9.75 -8.81
N CYS A 123 -18.92 10.82 -9.00
CA CYS A 123 -20.18 10.83 -9.73
C CYS A 123 -20.00 11.77 -10.92
N ASP A 124 -20.15 11.24 -12.14
CA ASP A 124 -20.15 11.95 -13.43
C ASP A 124 -18.87 11.86 -14.29
N ARG A 125 -18.50 10.63 -14.66
CA ARG A 125 -17.77 10.37 -15.92
C ARG A 125 -18.52 9.37 -16.77
N GLN A 126 -19.64 9.81 -17.35
CA GLN A 126 -20.17 9.17 -18.54
C GLN A 126 -19.86 10.02 -19.77
N SER A 127 -19.15 9.38 -20.71
CA SER A 127 -19.12 9.64 -22.15
C SER A 127 -18.36 10.90 -22.61
N THR A 128 -17.34 10.81 -23.47
CA THR A 128 -17.44 10.27 -24.82
C THR A 128 -16.04 10.06 -25.41
N LEU A 129 -15.70 8.83 -25.80
CA LEU A 129 -15.12 8.46 -27.11
C LEU A 129 -14.81 6.96 -27.10
N SER A 130 -15.58 6.27 -27.92
CA SER A 130 -15.60 4.84 -28.16
C SER A 130 -14.28 4.32 -28.72
N VAL A 131 -13.59 3.47 -27.96
CA VAL A 131 -13.02 2.22 -28.46
C VAL A 131 -13.33 1.13 -27.44
N LYS A 132 -14.11 0.13 -27.85
CA LYS A 132 -14.41 -1.07 -27.06
C LYS A 132 -13.13 -1.85 -26.82
N ILE A 133 -12.67 -1.86 -25.58
CA ILE A 133 -11.78 -2.87 -25.00
C ILE A 133 -12.44 -3.24 -23.67
N PRO A 134 -12.66 -4.53 -23.35
CA PRO A 134 -13.49 -4.93 -22.22
C PRO A 134 -12.89 -4.44 -20.90
N GLU A 135 -13.77 -4.02 -20.00
CA GLU A 135 -13.48 -3.50 -18.66
C GLU A 135 -12.55 -4.46 -17.91
N ASP A 136 -11.32 -4.01 -17.63
CA ASP A 136 -10.40 -4.68 -16.71
C ASP A 136 -11.01 -4.54 -15.31
N ASN A 137 -11.74 -5.57 -14.86
CA ASN A 137 -12.18 -5.72 -13.48
C ASN A 137 -10.93 -5.90 -12.62
N ASP A 138 -10.35 -4.80 -12.19
CA ASP A 138 -9.14 -4.78 -11.37
C ASP A 138 -9.42 -5.38 -9.99
N ILE A 139 -9.16 -6.67 -9.84
CA ILE A 139 -9.31 -7.39 -8.56
C ILE A 139 -8.05 -7.14 -7.73
N TRP A 140 -8.24 -6.65 -6.51
CA TRP A 140 -7.15 -6.45 -5.57
C TRP A 140 -7.06 -7.66 -4.64
N THR A 141 -5.83 -8.03 -4.29
CA THR A 141 -5.55 -9.06 -3.29
C THR A 141 -4.75 -8.47 -2.15
N VAL A 142 -5.21 -8.69 -0.92
CA VAL A 142 -4.55 -8.24 0.31
C VAL A 142 -4.35 -9.40 1.26
N LEU A 143 -3.14 -9.49 1.83
CA LEU A 143 -2.80 -10.42 2.91
C LEU A 143 -2.57 -9.65 4.21
N LEU A 144 -3.29 -10.04 5.25
CA LEU A 144 -3.24 -9.48 6.58
C LEU A 144 -2.71 -10.51 7.58
N HIS A 145 -1.95 -10.03 8.55
CA HIS A 145 -1.56 -10.77 9.74
C HIS A 145 -2.26 -10.20 10.97
N LEU A 146 -2.79 -11.09 11.79
CA LEU A 146 -3.32 -10.79 13.11
C LEU A 146 -2.47 -11.50 14.17
N ASP A 147 -1.98 -10.75 15.14
CA ASP A 147 -1.12 -11.30 16.19
C ASP A 147 -1.87 -12.28 17.10
N HIS A 148 -3.11 -11.93 17.46
CA HIS A 148 -3.88 -12.74 18.37
C HIS A 148 -5.38 -12.47 18.21
N MET A 149 -6.18 -13.51 18.49
CA MET A 149 -7.63 -13.44 18.47
C MET A 149 -8.16 -14.14 19.71
N ARG A 150 -8.66 -13.36 20.69
CA ARG A 150 -9.17 -13.93 21.96
C ARG A 150 -10.58 -14.46 21.82
N ALA A 151 -11.41 -13.80 21.00
CA ALA A 151 -12.80 -14.18 20.79
C ALA A 151 -13.03 -14.86 19.43
N LYS A 152 -12.32 -15.97 19.13
CA LYS A 152 -12.33 -16.66 17.81
C LYS A 152 -13.70 -16.74 17.15
N GLY A 153 -14.69 -17.32 17.82
CA GLY A 153 -16.02 -17.52 17.24
C GLY A 153 -16.79 -16.23 16.92
N LYS A 154 -16.66 -15.17 17.75
CA LYS A 154 -17.33 -13.89 17.49
C LYS A 154 -16.62 -13.11 16.38
N TYR A 155 -15.30 -13.19 16.37
CA TYR A 155 -14.46 -12.54 15.38
C TYR A 155 -14.72 -13.10 13.99
N ILE A 156 -14.70 -14.44 13.85
CA ILE A 156 -15.00 -15.13 12.59
C ILE A 156 -16.33 -14.64 12.01
N LYS A 157 -17.41 -14.68 12.81
CA LYS A 157 -18.74 -14.24 12.36
C LYS A 157 -18.76 -12.78 11.89
N MET A 158 -17.93 -11.93 12.49
CA MET A 158 -17.86 -10.53 12.11
C MET A 158 -17.10 -10.33 10.80
N VAL A 159 -15.98 -11.03 10.64
CA VAL A 159 -15.20 -11.02 9.40
C VAL A 159 -16.03 -11.60 8.24
N GLU A 160 -16.70 -12.73 8.44
CA GLU A 160 -17.60 -13.33 7.44
C GLU A 160 -18.73 -12.37 7.05
N LYS A 161 -19.31 -11.67 8.03
CA LYS A 161 -20.33 -10.65 7.77
C LYS A 161 -19.76 -9.52 6.91
N TRP A 162 -18.63 -8.95 7.27
CA TRP A 162 -18.03 -7.85 6.50
C TRP A 162 -17.64 -8.28 5.09
N CYS A 163 -17.09 -9.48 4.93
CA CYS A 163 -16.75 -9.99 3.60
C CYS A 163 -17.98 -10.16 2.73
N ARG A 164 -19.09 -10.69 3.28
CA ARG A 164 -20.37 -10.78 2.55
C ARG A 164 -20.96 -9.41 2.23
N ASP A 165 -20.96 -8.49 3.19
CA ASP A 165 -21.56 -7.15 3.02
C ASP A 165 -20.76 -6.29 2.00
N LEU A 166 -19.47 -6.57 1.82
CA LEU A 166 -18.56 -5.86 0.92
C LEU A 166 -18.21 -6.65 -0.36
N ASP A 167 -18.90 -7.76 -0.64
CA ASP A 167 -18.62 -8.66 -1.76
C ASP A 167 -17.13 -9.04 -1.91
N LEU A 168 -16.46 -9.30 -0.78
CA LEU A 168 -15.08 -9.77 -0.73
C LEU A 168 -15.04 -11.29 -0.65
N ALA A 169 -14.24 -11.90 -1.52
CA ALA A 169 -13.89 -13.31 -1.44
C ALA A 169 -12.54 -13.48 -0.73
N GLY A 170 -12.21 -14.68 -0.27
CA GLY A 170 -10.91 -14.91 0.35
C GLY A 170 -10.91 -16.00 1.39
N ARG A 171 -9.96 -15.94 2.32
CA ARG A 171 -9.84 -16.95 3.36
C ARG A 171 -9.24 -16.39 4.65
N LEU A 172 -9.84 -16.75 5.78
CA LEU A 172 -9.23 -16.64 7.09
C LEU A 172 -8.57 -17.98 7.44
N MET A 173 -7.27 -17.92 7.70
CA MET A 173 -6.39 -19.06 7.86
C MET A 173 -5.77 -19.05 9.25
N PHE A 174 -5.92 -20.16 9.96
CA PHE A 174 -5.32 -20.36 11.28
C PHE A 174 -4.22 -21.42 11.17
N MET A 175 -3.03 -21.13 11.71
CA MET A 175 -1.95 -22.11 11.84
C MET A 175 -1.22 -21.89 13.17
N GLY A 176 -1.53 -22.72 14.17
CA GLY A 176 -1.00 -22.55 15.52
C GLY A 176 -1.39 -21.20 16.14
N LYS A 177 -0.40 -20.32 16.38
CA LYS A 177 -0.63 -18.95 16.88
C LYS A 177 -0.78 -17.91 15.77
N MET A 178 -0.42 -18.26 14.53
CA MET A 178 -0.49 -17.36 13.39
C MET A 178 -1.91 -17.32 12.84
N ILE A 179 -2.37 -16.10 12.54
CA ILE A 179 -3.69 -15.85 11.98
C ILE A 179 -3.52 -14.96 10.76
N LEU A 180 -3.89 -15.46 9.59
CA LEU A 180 -3.79 -14.75 8.32
C LEU A 180 -5.16 -14.54 7.71
N ILE A 181 -5.38 -13.37 7.12
CA ILE A 181 -6.59 -13.09 6.34
C ILE A 181 -6.16 -12.71 4.94
N LEU A 182 -6.58 -13.50 3.96
CA LEU A 182 -6.42 -13.23 2.55
C LEU A 182 -7.76 -12.73 2.00
N LEU A 183 -7.76 -11.58 1.35
CA LEU A 183 -8.95 -10.96 0.74
C LEU A 183 -8.71 -10.70 -0.73
N GLN A 184 -9.72 -10.97 -1.55
CA GLN A 184 -9.80 -10.67 -2.96
C GLN A 184 -11.10 -9.96 -3.29
N GLY A 185 -11.01 -8.85 -4.00
CA GLY A 185 -12.18 -8.09 -4.45
C GLY A 185 -11.82 -6.67 -4.86
N ASP A 186 -12.82 -5.82 -4.95
CA ASP A 186 -12.61 -4.43 -5.37
C ASP A 186 -11.77 -3.66 -4.36
N LYS A 187 -10.88 -2.80 -4.88
CA LYS A 187 -9.99 -1.97 -4.05
C LYS A 187 -10.74 -1.17 -2.99
N GLN A 188 -11.90 -0.63 -3.35
CA GLN A 188 -12.69 0.20 -2.45
C GLN A 188 -13.28 -0.63 -1.31
N ASN A 189 -13.76 -1.84 -1.62
CA ASN A 189 -14.33 -2.76 -0.65
C ASN A 189 -13.24 -3.28 0.31
N ILE A 190 -12.04 -3.56 -0.19
CA ILE A 190 -10.89 -3.91 0.64
C ILE A 190 -10.52 -2.76 1.58
N LYS A 191 -10.50 -1.52 1.10
CA LYS A 191 -10.25 -0.35 1.97
C LYS A 191 -11.31 -0.22 3.06
N GLU A 192 -12.58 -0.39 2.71
CA GLU A 192 -13.68 -0.35 3.66
C GLU A 192 -13.54 -1.45 4.73
N TYR A 193 -13.16 -2.66 4.31
CA TYR A 193 -12.85 -3.76 5.22
C TYR A 193 -11.72 -3.37 6.20
N LEU A 194 -10.62 -2.79 5.72
CA LEU A 194 -9.51 -2.38 6.58
C LEU A 194 -9.91 -1.28 7.58
N ILE A 195 -10.82 -0.39 7.20
CA ILE A 195 -11.38 0.62 8.11
C ILE A 195 -12.24 -0.08 9.17
N LEU A 196 -13.15 -0.96 8.78
CA LEU A 196 -14.00 -1.72 9.71
C LEU A 196 -13.15 -2.52 10.70
N GLN A 197 -12.12 -3.21 10.21
CA GLN A 197 -11.18 -4.00 10.99
C GLN A 197 -10.47 -3.16 12.07
N LYS A 198 -10.03 -1.93 11.74
CA LYS A 198 -9.35 -1.02 12.69
C LYS A 198 -10.29 -0.28 13.64
N THR A 199 -11.52 -0.01 13.21
CA THR A 199 -12.44 0.87 13.95
C THR A 199 -13.43 0.09 14.81
N SER A 200 -13.78 -1.14 14.43
CA SER A 200 -14.76 -1.97 15.10
C SER A 200 -14.18 -2.68 16.33
N LYS A 201 -15.01 -2.83 17.36
CA LYS A 201 -14.66 -3.61 18.55
C LYS A 201 -14.96 -5.09 18.33
N VAL A 202 -14.07 -5.75 17.60
CA VAL A 202 -14.25 -7.14 17.14
C VAL A 202 -13.62 -8.17 18.09
N ASP A 203 -12.65 -7.77 18.93
CA ASP A 203 -12.00 -8.65 19.89
C ASP A 203 -12.30 -8.27 21.35
N VAL A 204 -11.70 -8.98 22.30
CA VAL A 204 -11.80 -8.72 23.74
C VAL A 204 -10.43 -8.51 24.39
N ASP A 205 -10.35 -7.62 25.37
CA ASP A 205 -9.14 -7.41 26.17
C ASP A 205 -8.92 -8.54 27.19
N SER A 206 -7.85 -8.44 27.99
CA SER A 206 -7.48 -9.48 28.96
C SER A 206 -8.49 -9.57 30.12
N SER A 207 -9.37 -8.58 30.22
CA SER A 207 -10.47 -8.52 31.17
C SER A 207 -11.81 -8.90 30.53
N GLY A 208 -11.82 -9.36 29.27
CA GLY A 208 -13.02 -9.81 28.55
C GLY A 208 -13.90 -8.68 28.00
N LYS A 209 -13.47 -7.41 28.08
CA LYS A 209 -14.23 -6.27 27.53
C LYS A 209 -13.95 -6.11 26.04
N LYS A 210 -14.97 -5.71 25.27
CA LYS A 210 -14.84 -5.50 23.83
C LYS A 210 -13.78 -4.43 23.52
N CYS A 211 -12.78 -4.78 22.73
CA CYS A 211 -11.69 -3.92 22.32
C CYS A 211 -11.55 -3.90 20.78
N LYS A 212 -10.83 -2.90 20.27
CA LYS A 212 -10.49 -2.81 18.84
C LYS A 212 -9.26 -3.67 18.55
N GLU A 213 -9.18 -4.16 17.33
CA GLU A 213 -7.94 -4.74 16.81
C GLU A 213 -6.87 -3.65 16.72
N LYS A 214 -5.75 -3.83 17.42
CA LYS A 214 -4.68 -2.82 17.51
C LYS A 214 -3.41 -3.21 16.76
N MET A 215 -3.17 -4.51 16.58
CA MET A 215 -1.93 -5.05 16.02
C MET A 215 -2.21 -5.90 14.78
N MET A 216 -2.89 -5.29 13.80
CA MET A 216 -3.03 -5.87 12.47
C MET A 216 -1.96 -5.28 11.54
N SER A 217 -1.21 -6.16 10.88
CA SER A 217 -0.25 -5.79 9.86
C SER A 217 -0.77 -6.16 8.47
N VAL A 218 -0.68 -5.23 7.53
CA VAL A 218 -0.87 -5.53 6.11
C VAL A 218 0.46 -6.06 5.60
N LEU A 219 0.53 -7.35 5.28
CA LEU A 219 1.75 -7.97 4.78
C LEU A 219 1.94 -7.70 3.30
N PHE A 220 0.84 -7.66 2.55
CA PHE A 220 0.88 -7.53 1.11
C PHE A 220 -0.42 -6.94 0.55
N GLU A 221 -0.28 -6.13 -0.50
CA GLU A 221 -1.39 -5.59 -1.29
C GLU A 221 -0.93 -5.52 -2.76
N THR A 222 -1.67 -6.16 -3.66
CA THR A 222 -1.40 -6.07 -5.11
C THR A 222 -2.68 -6.07 -5.94
N LYS A 223 -2.56 -5.54 -7.16
CA LYS A 223 -3.55 -5.71 -8.22
C LYS A 223 -3.31 -7.06 -8.90
N VAL A 224 -4.37 -7.82 -9.10
CA VAL A 224 -4.38 -9.08 -9.82
C VAL A 224 -5.38 -8.98 -10.97
N GLN A 225 -5.04 -9.53 -12.14
CA GLN A 225 -5.96 -9.57 -13.28
C GLN A 225 -7.23 -10.36 -12.92
N ALA A 226 -8.39 -9.96 -13.46
CA ALA A 226 -9.70 -10.55 -13.17
C ALA A 226 -9.74 -12.09 -13.30
N GLU A 227 -8.94 -12.63 -14.23
CA GLU A 227 -8.77 -14.06 -14.52
C GLU A 227 -8.17 -14.88 -13.36
N HIS A 228 -7.63 -14.19 -12.35
CA HIS A 228 -7.01 -14.79 -11.17
C HIS A 228 -7.86 -14.60 -9.91
N ARG A 229 -9.18 -14.34 -10.04
CA ARG A 229 -10.13 -14.47 -8.91
C ARG A 229 -10.19 -15.94 -8.51
N ARG A 230 -9.31 -16.34 -7.58
CA ARG A 230 -9.16 -17.75 -7.19
C ARG A 230 -10.12 -18.14 -6.07
N PHE A 231 -10.64 -17.15 -5.34
CA PHE A 231 -11.68 -17.38 -4.33
C PHE A 231 -13.05 -16.95 -4.85
N GLN A 232 -14.02 -17.88 -4.80
CA GLN A 232 -15.42 -17.60 -5.14
C GLN A 232 -16.22 -17.06 -3.95
N ALA A 233 -15.81 -17.40 -2.73
CA ALA A 233 -16.43 -16.97 -1.48
C ALA A 233 -15.37 -16.75 -0.40
N PHE A 234 -15.78 -16.19 0.73
CA PHE A 234 -14.94 -16.12 1.92
C PHE A 234 -15.09 -17.40 2.76
N GLU A 235 -13.97 -18.04 3.08
CA GLU A 235 -13.94 -19.29 3.85
C GLU A 235 -13.03 -19.18 5.09
N VAL A 236 -13.24 -20.06 6.05
CA VAL A 236 -12.37 -20.21 7.23
C VAL A 236 -11.74 -21.58 7.21
N LYS A 237 -10.42 -21.66 7.32
CA LYS A 237 -9.69 -22.93 7.41
C LYS A 237 -8.63 -22.91 8.49
N ASP A 238 -8.47 -24.05 9.15
CA ASP A 238 -7.38 -24.34 10.08
C ASP A 238 -6.39 -25.29 9.38
N TYR A 239 -5.11 -24.95 9.39
CA TYR A 239 -4.03 -25.75 8.80
C TYR A 239 -3.16 -26.33 9.91
N SER A 240 -2.76 -27.59 9.74
CA SER A 240 -1.97 -28.31 10.75
C SER A 240 -0.48 -28.25 10.46
N THR A 241 -0.10 -28.13 9.18
CA THR A 241 1.29 -28.13 8.74
C THR A 241 1.60 -26.93 7.86
N LEU A 242 2.89 -26.61 7.77
CA LEU A 242 3.39 -25.52 6.92
C LEU A 242 3.20 -25.83 5.44
N ASP A 243 3.38 -27.09 5.05
CA ASP A 243 3.24 -27.53 3.66
C ASP A 243 1.79 -27.38 3.16
N GLU A 244 0.80 -27.66 4.01
CA GLU A 244 -0.62 -27.42 3.69
C GLU A 244 -0.92 -25.93 3.47
N LEU A 245 -0.35 -25.05 4.31
CA LEU A 245 -0.51 -23.61 4.15
C LEU A 245 0.22 -23.13 2.89
N GLN A 246 1.44 -23.61 2.62
CA GLN A 246 2.19 -23.27 1.42
C GLN A 246 1.44 -23.67 0.16
N HIS A 247 0.91 -24.90 0.11
CA HIS A 247 0.13 -25.39 -1.02
C HIS A 247 -1.10 -24.52 -1.28
N GLU A 248 -1.72 -23.98 -0.23
CA GLU A 248 -2.82 -23.03 -0.40
C GLU A 248 -2.38 -21.73 -1.07
N PHE A 249 -1.23 -21.17 -0.66
CA PHE A 249 -0.68 -19.97 -1.29
C PHE A 249 -0.25 -20.25 -2.73
N GLU A 250 0.29 -21.42 -3.02
CA GLU A 250 0.63 -21.85 -4.38
C GLU A 250 -0.63 -22.00 -5.25
N ALA A 251 -1.68 -22.65 -4.73
CA ALA A 251 -2.98 -22.76 -5.37
C ALA A 251 -3.63 -21.39 -5.61
N ALA A 252 -3.40 -20.41 -4.73
CA ALA A 252 -3.81 -19.03 -4.90
C ALA A 252 -2.94 -18.22 -5.89
N GLY A 253 -1.82 -18.77 -6.38
CA GLY A 253 -0.88 -18.07 -7.27
C GLY A 253 0.04 -17.09 -6.52
N LEU A 254 0.13 -17.23 -5.20
CA LEU A 254 0.81 -16.33 -4.26
C LEU A 254 2.06 -16.98 -3.63
N ALA A 255 2.65 -17.99 -4.30
CA ALA A 255 3.78 -18.76 -3.80
C ALA A 255 4.96 -17.88 -3.32
N LYS A 256 5.26 -16.80 -4.05
CA LYS A 256 6.32 -15.85 -3.69
C LYS A 256 6.05 -15.11 -2.38
N LEU A 257 4.78 -14.86 -2.05
CA LEU A 257 4.39 -14.18 -0.81
C LEU A 257 4.54 -15.08 0.41
N PHE A 258 4.34 -16.38 0.24
CA PHE A 258 4.56 -17.33 1.31
C PHE A 258 6.04 -17.38 1.72
N SER A 259 6.95 -17.36 0.76
CA SER A 259 8.39 -17.31 1.04
C SER A 259 8.84 -15.96 1.63
N GLU A 260 8.29 -14.84 1.15
CA GLU A 260 8.73 -13.50 1.56
C GLU A 260 8.15 -13.04 2.91
N PHE A 261 6.87 -13.33 3.18
CA PHE A 261 6.17 -12.75 4.32
C PHE A 261 5.77 -13.79 5.37
N VAL A 262 5.33 -14.98 4.95
CA VAL A 262 4.81 -16.00 5.89
C VAL A 262 5.96 -16.78 6.53
N SER A 263 6.93 -17.23 5.73
CA SER A 263 8.09 -18.00 6.20
C SER A 263 8.98 -17.24 7.19
N VAL A 264 9.00 -15.90 7.11
CA VAL A 264 9.76 -15.03 8.01
C VAL A 264 9.10 -14.91 9.38
N GLN A 265 7.77 -15.00 9.45
CA GLN A 265 6.99 -14.90 10.70
C GLN A 265 6.97 -16.20 11.52
N LEU A 266 7.54 -17.28 10.99
CA LEU A 266 7.59 -18.61 11.63
C LEU A 266 8.97 -18.94 12.22
N LYS A 267 9.95 -18.06 12.05
CA LYS A 267 11.26 -18.13 12.72
C LYS A 267 11.23 -17.34 14.02
#